data_AF-Q33760-F1
#
_entry.id   AF-Q33760-F1
#
_cell.length_a   1.000
_cell.length_b   1.000
_cell.length_c   1.000
_cell.angle_alpha   90.00
_cell.angle_beta   90.00
_cell.angle_gamma   90.00
#
_symmetry.space_group_name_H-M   'P 1'
#
loop_
_entity.id
_entity.type
_entity.pdbx_description
1 polymer ?
#
loop_
_entity_poly.entity_id
_entity_poly.type
_entity_poly.pdbx_seq_one_letter_code
_entity_poly.pdbx_strand_id
1 'polypeptide(L)'
;MRGLKRELHGLDFALSRRRYTRNSFFLFIECFVFLFKLFLSLGLDMIKELQKFTQLGISLLLTNPLFTHYHDLFYKDRKKIVPSNIYDLMTPVVLAFWIMCDGYKYNAGVALATNSFSISDNELLIDALNRKFGFSCWIINDHGQPSIFIPRVNLRKLQELVVPHIHTSLLYKIHL
;
A
#
# COMPACT_ATOMS: atom_id res chain seq x y z
N MET A 1 -31.82 29.12 -12.32
CA MET A 1 -30.99 27.91 -12.58
C MET A 1 -29.80 28.15 -13.54
N ARG A 2 -29.10 29.28 -13.45
CA ARG A 2 -27.84 29.53 -14.22
C ARG A 2 -26.62 29.88 -13.37
N GLY A 3 -26.79 30.10 -12.06
CA GLY A 3 -25.69 30.37 -11.11
C GLY A 3 -25.02 29.11 -10.57
N LEU A 4 -25.79 28.06 -10.25
CA LEU A 4 -25.27 26.84 -9.60
C LEU A 4 -24.29 26.02 -10.47
N LYS A 5 -24.40 26.11 -11.81
CA LYS A 5 -23.50 25.41 -12.74
C LYS A 5 -22.10 26.05 -12.84
N ARG A 6 -21.95 27.34 -12.52
CA ARG A 6 -20.63 28.00 -12.53
C ARG A 6 -19.84 27.76 -11.25
N GLU A 7 -20.53 27.62 -10.11
CA GLU A 7 -19.89 27.25 -8.85
C GLU A 7 -19.35 25.81 -8.89
N LEU A 8 -20.04 24.86 -9.53
CA LEU A 8 -19.54 23.49 -9.71
C LEU A 8 -18.27 23.43 -10.58
N HIS A 9 -18.19 24.22 -11.66
CA HIS A 9 -16.98 24.30 -12.49
C HIS A 9 -15.82 25.04 -11.79
N GLY A 10 -16.12 26.01 -10.92
CA GLY A 10 -15.12 26.68 -10.08
C GLY A 10 -14.61 25.81 -8.93
N LEU A 11 -15.46 24.94 -8.38
CA LEU A 11 -15.12 23.94 -7.36
C LEU A 11 -14.24 22.82 -7.93
N ASP A 12 -14.52 22.31 -9.14
CA ASP A 12 -13.66 21.34 -9.81
C ASP A 12 -12.26 21.90 -10.14
N PHE A 13 -12.18 23.20 -10.48
CA PHE A 13 -10.90 23.85 -10.73
C PHE A 13 -10.15 24.22 -9.42
N ALA A 14 -10.87 24.54 -8.35
CA ALA A 14 -10.29 24.82 -7.03
C ALA A 14 -9.80 23.55 -6.30
N LEU A 15 -10.38 22.39 -6.61
CA LEU A 15 -9.92 21.08 -6.11
C LEU A 15 -8.65 20.58 -6.80
N SER A 16 -8.28 21.13 -7.97
CA SER A 16 -7.03 20.76 -8.66
C SER A 16 -5.79 21.53 -8.18
N ARG A 17 -5.95 22.53 -7.29
CA ARG A 17 -4.84 23.37 -6.79
C ARG A 17 -4.70 23.47 -5.27
N ARG A 18 -5.26 22.56 -4.48
CA ARG A 18 -4.68 22.31 -3.15
C ARG A 18 -3.48 21.40 -3.34
N ARG A 19 -2.28 21.97 -3.22
CA ARG A 19 -1.02 21.24 -3.09
C ARG A 19 -1.20 20.16 -2.02
N TYR A 20 -1.54 18.95 -2.47
CA TYR A 20 -1.47 17.75 -1.67
C TYR A 20 0.03 17.47 -1.55
N THR A 21 0.62 17.97 -0.46
CA THR A 21 2.03 17.73 -0.15
C THR A 21 2.21 16.23 0.03
N ARG A 22 2.62 15.56 -1.04
CA ARG A 22 3.52 14.42 -1.13
C ARG A 22 3.74 13.67 0.20
N ASN A 23 2.68 13.01 0.70
CA ASN A 23 2.71 12.09 1.85
C ASN A 23 1.39 11.30 1.97
N SER A 24 0.80 10.89 0.83
CA SER A 24 -0.44 10.10 0.79
C SER A 24 -0.29 8.64 1.26
N PHE A 25 0.86 8.27 1.82
CA PHE A 25 1.14 6.92 2.30
C PHE A 25 0.46 6.61 3.64
N PHE A 26 -0.02 7.63 4.35
CA PHE A 26 -0.56 7.50 5.71
C PHE A 26 -1.99 6.94 5.78
N LEU A 27 -2.72 6.89 4.67
CA LEU A 27 -4.13 6.45 4.63
C LEU A 27 -4.33 5.02 4.11
N PHE A 28 -3.30 4.40 3.53
CA PHE A 28 -3.51 3.21 2.70
C PHE A 28 -3.04 1.90 3.37
N ILE A 29 -2.04 1.94 4.26
CA ILE A 29 -1.58 0.77 5.02
C ILE A 29 -2.48 0.47 6.23
N GLU A 30 -3.03 1.51 6.88
CA GLU A 30 -3.89 1.38 8.06
C GLU A 30 -5.28 0.80 7.70
N CYS A 31 -5.91 1.22 6.60
CA CYS A 31 -7.27 0.74 6.26
C CYS A 31 -7.32 -0.73 5.80
N PHE A 32 -6.28 -1.27 5.15
CA PHE A 32 -6.42 -2.48 4.34
C PHE A 32 -6.01 -3.78 5.07
N VAL A 33 -5.05 -3.72 6.00
CA VAL A 33 -4.65 -4.88 6.83
C VAL A 33 -5.75 -5.27 7.83
N PHE A 34 -6.51 -4.29 8.33
CA PHE A 34 -7.58 -4.51 9.31
C PHE A 34 -8.93 -4.80 8.69
N LEU A 35 -9.28 -4.20 7.55
CA LEU A 35 -10.45 -4.61 6.79
C LEU A 35 -10.39 -6.11 6.50
N PHE A 36 -9.21 -6.65 6.16
CA PHE A 36 -9.04 -8.07 5.81
C PHE A 36 -9.17 -9.04 7.01
N LYS A 37 -8.61 -8.73 8.19
CA LYS A 37 -8.76 -9.58 9.40
C LYS A 37 -10.20 -9.58 9.93
N LEU A 38 -10.89 -8.44 9.90
CA LEU A 38 -12.28 -8.32 10.34
C LEU A 38 -13.23 -9.03 9.36
N PHE A 39 -12.99 -8.96 8.05
CA PHE A 39 -13.81 -9.61 7.01
C PHE A 39 -13.69 -11.13 6.99
N LEU A 40 -12.46 -11.67 7.16
CA LEU A 40 -12.24 -13.12 7.23
C LEU A 40 -13.04 -13.79 8.36
N SER A 41 -13.33 -13.04 9.43
CA SER A 41 -14.15 -13.52 10.55
C SER A 41 -15.66 -13.36 10.36
N LEU A 42 -16.11 -12.55 9.38
CA LEU A 42 -17.52 -12.12 9.25
C LEU A 42 -18.18 -12.46 7.90
N GLY A 43 -17.45 -12.86 6.86
CA GLY A 43 -18.03 -13.43 5.64
C GLY A 43 -18.96 -12.48 4.84
N LEU A 44 -18.64 -11.19 4.74
CA LEU A 44 -19.47 -10.19 4.06
C LEU A 44 -18.93 -9.83 2.66
N ASP A 45 -19.74 -9.14 1.84
CA ASP A 45 -19.39 -8.70 0.47
C ASP A 45 -18.92 -7.23 0.43
N MET A 46 -17.72 -7.00 -0.10
CA MET A 46 -16.90 -5.78 0.02
C MET A 46 -17.47 -4.50 -0.63
N ILE A 47 -18.35 -4.59 -1.63
CA ILE A 47 -18.65 -3.45 -2.53
C ILE A 47 -19.76 -2.53 -1.99
N LYS A 48 -20.70 -3.04 -1.20
CA LYS A 48 -21.87 -2.26 -0.75
C LYS A 48 -21.60 -1.41 0.50
N GLU A 49 -20.68 -1.84 1.36
CA GLU A 49 -20.43 -1.19 2.64
C GLU A 49 -19.40 -0.04 2.55
N LEU A 50 -18.54 -0.04 1.52
CA LEU A 50 -17.55 1.02 1.32
C LEU A 50 -18.18 2.43 1.15
N GLN A 51 -19.43 2.52 0.68
CA GLN A 51 -20.15 3.78 0.48
C GLN A 51 -20.71 4.40 1.78
N LYS A 52 -20.86 3.64 2.87
CA LYS A 52 -21.43 4.13 4.14
C LYS A 52 -20.41 4.63 5.16
N PHE A 53 -19.12 4.31 4.98
CA PHE A 53 -18.11 4.42 6.04
C PHE A 53 -17.40 5.77 6.18
N THR A 54 -17.80 6.81 5.44
CA THR A 54 -16.96 8.00 5.19
C THR A 54 -16.85 9.03 6.33
N GLN A 55 -17.61 8.92 7.43
CA GLN A 55 -17.44 9.83 8.58
C GLN A 55 -17.37 9.14 9.94
N LEU A 56 -18.16 8.09 10.19
CA LEU A 56 -18.16 7.37 11.48
C LEU A 56 -16.98 6.38 11.61
N GLY A 57 -16.49 5.85 10.48
CA GLY A 57 -15.45 4.82 10.44
C GLY A 57 -14.08 5.29 10.92
N ILE A 58 -13.72 6.55 10.64
CA ILE A 58 -12.39 7.10 10.93
C ILE A 58 -12.16 7.23 12.45
N SER A 59 -13.19 7.60 13.21
CA SER A 59 -13.10 7.76 14.67
C SER A 59 -12.93 6.41 15.41
N LEU A 60 -13.64 5.37 14.95
CA LEU A 60 -13.49 4.01 15.50
C LEU A 60 -12.16 3.34 15.08
N LEU A 61 -11.63 3.68 13.91
CA LEU A 61 -10.32 3.21 13.45
C LEU A 61 -9.19 3.76 14.34
N LEU A 62 -9.23 5.06 14.65
CA LEU A 62 -8.18 5.74 15.42
C LEU A 62 -8.13 5.35 16.91
N THR A 63 -9.15 4.65 17.40
CA THR A 63 -9.29 4.29 18.83
C THR A 63 -9.16 2.79 19.09
N ASN A 64 -8.94 1.96 18.07
CA ASN A 64 -8.76 0.52 18.28
C ASN A 64 -7.30 0.21 18.69
N PRO A 65 -7.08 -0.50 19.81
CA PRO A 65 -5.74 -0.89 20.25
C PRO A 65 -4.94 -1.68 19.22
N LEU A 66 -5.59 -2.42 18.32
CA LEU A 66 -4.92 -3.16 17.25
C LEU A 66 -4.23 -2.24 16.24
N PHE A 67 -4.87 -1.11 15.90
CA PHE A 67 -4.25 -0.11 15.02
C PHE A 67 -3.14 0.63 15.73
N THR A 68 -3.34 0.96 17.01
CA THR A 68 -2.29 1.57 17.84
C THR A 68 -1.04 0.68 17.88
N HIS A 69 -1.19 -0.63 18.04
CA HIS A 69 -0.06 -1.56 18.03
C HIS A 69 0.77 -1.51 16.73
N TYR A 70 0.12 -1.56 15.56
CA TYR A 70 0.85 -1.50 14.29
C TYR A 70 1.38 -0.09 14.00
N HIS A 71 0.61 0.95 14.34
CA HIS A 71 1.10 2.33 14.26
C HIS A 71 2.40 2.48 15.05
N ASP A 72 2.45 2.01 16.30
CA ASP A 72 3.64 2.13 17.16
C ASP A 72 4.84 1.31 16.64
N LEU A 73 4.61 0.23 15.88
CA LEU A 73 5.68 -0.51 15.22
C LEU A 73 6.28 0.27 14.03
N PHE A 74 5.45 0.93 13.24
CA PHE A 74 5.87 1.60 11.99
C PHE A 74 6.12 3.11 12.17
N TYR A 75 5.85 3.67 13.34
CA TYR A 75 6.08 5.08 13.65
C TYR A 75 6.85 5.24 14.96
N LYS A 76 8.04 5.83 14.86
CA LYS A 76 8.87 6.22 16.00
C LYS A 76 9.19 7.71 15.92
N ASP A 77 8.98 8.43 17.00
CA ASP A 77 9.19 9.89 17.07
C ASP A 77 8.46 10.66 15.95
N ARG A 78 7.23 10.23 15.63
CA ARG A 78 6.39 10.74 14.52
C ARG A 78 7.02 10.57 13.12
N LYS A 79 8.08 9.79 13.00
CA LYS A 79 8.72 9.44 11.74
C LYS A 79 8.36 8.00 11.38
N LYS A 80 7.99 7.80 10.11
CA LYS A 80 7.75 6.48 9.56
C LYS A 80 9.06 5.68 9.48
N ILE A 81 9.03 4.44 9.94
CA ILE A 81 10.15 3.51 9.96
C ILE A 81 9.71 2.13 9.48
N VAL A 82 10.67 1.27 9.12
CA VAL A 82 10.43 -0.16 8.98
C VAL A 82 10.87 -0.86 10.27
N PRO A 83 9.98 -1.62 10.95
CA PRO A 83 10.33 -2.28 12.20
C PRO A 83 11.30 -3.44 11.97
N SER A 84 12.10 -3.77 12.97
CA SER A 84 13.09 -4.86 12.87
C SER A 84 12.47 -6.25 12.71
N ASN A 85 11.22 -6.44 13.14
CA ASN A 85 10.46 -7.67 12.96
C ASN A 85 9.72 -7.75 11.61
N ILE A 86 10.03 -6.87 10.64
CA ILE A 86 9.38 -6.86 9.32
C ILE A 86 9.47 -8.22 8.61
N TYR A 87 10.55 -8.98 8.86
CA TYR A 87 10.68 -10.35 8.39
C TYR A 87 9.48 -11.21 8.80
N ASP A 88 9.08 -11.19 10.07
CA ASP A 88 7.97 -12.02 10.58
C ASP A 88 6.60 -11.53 10.07
N LEU A 89 6.47 -10.22 9.84
CA LEU A 89 5.25 -9.62 9.29
C LEU A 89 5.09 -9.86 7.78
N MET A 90 6.19 -10.16 7.07
CA MET A 90 6.19 -10.33 5.62
C MET A 90 5.61 -11.70 5.22
N THR A 91 4.36 -11.69 4.74
CA THR A 91 3.62 -12.86 4.26
C THR A 91 3.19 -12.69 2.79
N PRO A 92 2.80 -13.76 2.08
CA PRO A 92 2.25 -13.67 0.73
C PRO A 92 1.08 -12.66 0.60
N VAL A 93 0.18 -12.66 1.59
CA VAL A 93 -0.95 -11.74 1.66
C VAL A 93 -0.46 -10.29 1.81
N VAL A 94 0.46 -10.04 2.73
CA VAL A 94 1.03 -8.69 2.95
C VAL A 94 1.72 -8.19 1.68
N LEU A 95 2.49 -9.04 1.00
CA LEU A 95 3.14 -8.66 -0.25
C LEU A 95 2.14 -8.39 -1.38
N ALA A 96 1.10 -9.23 -1.53
CA ALA A 96 0.04 -9.01 -2.52
C ALA A 96 -0.63 -7.65 -2.30
N PHE A 97 -0.94 -7.31 -1.05
CA PHE A 97 -1.53 -6.06 -0.67
C PHE A 97 -0.58 -4.90 -0.96
N TRP A 98 0.68 -5.02 -0.58
CA TRP A 98 1.69 -4.00 -0.87
C TRP A 98 1.83 -3.73 -2.38
N ILE A 99 1.81 -4.77 -3.22
CA ILE A 99 1.81 -4.62 -4.69
C ILE A 99 0.53 -3.91 -5.17
N MET A 100 -0.63 -4.27 -4.64
CA MET A 100 -1.88 -3.59 -5.00
C MET A 100 -1.85 -2.09 -4.66
N CYS A 101 -1.25 -1.72 -3.53
CA CYS A 101 -1.10 -0.34 -3.07
C CYS A 101 -0.07 0.41 -3.93
N ASP A 102 1.19 -0.01 -3.84
CA ASP A 102 2.36 0.77 -4.26
C ASP A 102 3.21 0.03 -5.31
N GLY A 103 2.76 -1.15 -5.74
CA GLY A 103 3.39 -1.89 -6.82
C GLY A 103 3.04 -1.34 -8.19
N TYR A 104 3.98 -1.44 -9.11
CA TYR A 104 3.84 -1.07 -10.51
C TYR A 104 4.74 -1.91 -11.41
N LYS A 105 4.35 -2.04 -12.69
CA LYS A 105 5.21 -2.67 -13.70
C LYS A 105 6.46 -1.80 -13.88
N TYR A 106 7.63 -2.41 -13.81
CA TYR A 106 8.89 -1.74 -14.14
C TYR A 106 9.73 -2.65 -15.02
N ASN A 107 9.99 -2.22 -16.25
CA ASN A 107 10.60 -3.07 -17.29
C ASN A 107 9.88 -4.43 -17.37
N ALA A 108 10.63 -5.53 -17.28
CA ALA A 108 10.10 -6.89 -17.27
C ALA A 108 9.86 -7.45 -15.86
N GLY A 109 9.97 -6.62 -14.82
CA GLY A 109 9.75 -6.99 -13.42
C GLY A 109 8.68 -6.13 -12.75
N VAL A 110 8.67 -6.14 -11.42
CA VAL A 110 7.74 -5.37 -10.60
C VAL A 110 8.55 -4.47 -9.67
N ALA A 111 8.19 -3.20 -9.57
CA ALA A 111 8.77 -2.29 -8.60
C ALA A 111 7.74 -1.93 -7.52
N LEU A 112 8.22 -1.63 -6.33
CA LEU A 112 7.45 -1.16 -5.19
C LEU A 112 7.92 0.26 -4.87
N ALA A 113 7.00 1.23 -4.88
CA ALA A 113 7.33 2.62 -4.56
C ALA A 113 7.61 2.75 -3.05
N THR A 114 8.88 2.93 -2.69
CA THR A 114 9.34 2.97 -1.28
C THR A 114 10.07 4.25 -0.94
N ASN A 115 9.79 5.31 -1.68
CA ASN A 115 10.41 6.62 -1.57
C ASN A 115 10.05 7.40 -0.29
N SER A 116 9.08 6.89 0.49
CA SER A 116 8.75 7.41 1.82
C SER A 116 9.63 6.85 2.94
N PHE A 117 10.45 5.83 2.65
CA PHE A 117 11.33 5.17 3.60
C PHE A 117 12.78 5.59 3.43
N SER A 118 13.57 5.47 4.49
CA SER A 118 15.02 5.67 4.39
C SER A 118 15.70 4.54 3.61
N ILE A 119 16.97 4.73 3.24
CA ILE A 119 17.74 3.67 2.56
C ILE A 119 17.88 2.44 3.48
N SER A 120 18.16 2.63 4.77
CA SER A 120 18.26 1.53 5.74
C SER A 120 16.94 0.79 5.92
N ASP A 121 15.81 1.50 5.89
CA ASP A 121 14.48 0.87 5.91
C ASP A 121 14.25 0.02 4.65
N ASN A 122 14.67 0.52 3.49
CA ASN A 122 14.59 -0.23 2.23
C ASN A 122 15.47 -1.48 2.24
N GLU A 123 16.64 -1.42 2.86
CA GLU A 123 17.52 -2.58 3.03
C GLU A 123 16.88 -3.64 3.93
N LEU A 124 16.19 -3.26 5.01
CA LEU A 124 15.43 -4.21 5.85
C LEU A 124 14.29 -4.89 5.06
N LEU A 125 13.58 -4.13 4.24
CA LEU A 125 12.52 -4.66 3.38
C LEU A 125 13.07 -5.63 2.34
N ILE A 126 14.20 -5.30 1.72
CA ILE A 126 14.90 -6.17 0.77
C ILE A 126 15.38 -7.45 1.44
N ASP A 127 15.98 -7.36 2.63
CA ASP A 127 16.40 -8.55 3.39
C ASP A 127 15.21 -9.47 3.69
N ALA A 128 14.08 -8.90 4.12
CA ALA A 128 12.85 -9.66 4.36
C ALA A 128 12.34 -10.36 3.10
N LEU A 129 12.24 -9.66 1.97
CA LEU A 129 11.79 -10.22 0.69
C LEU A 129 12.73 -11.33 0.20
N ASN A 130 14.04 -11.10 0.31
CA ASN A 130 15.06 -12.04 -0.14
C ASN A 130 15.09 -13.29 0.72
N ARG A 131 15.03 -13.16 2.04
CA ARG A 131 15.07 -14.31 2.96
C ARG A 131 13.76 -15.08 3.00
N LYS A 132 12.59 -14.41 2.91
CA LYS A 132 11.28 -15.10 2.91
C LYS A 132 10.99 -15.77 1.58
N PHE A 133 11.27 -15.09 0.46
CA PHE A 133 10.76 -15.50 -0.84
C PHE A 133 11.85 -15.75 -1.87
N GLY A 134 13.12 -15.44 -1.59
CA GLY A 134 14.23 -15.68 -2.52
C GLY A 134 14.11 -14.85 -3.80
N PHE A 135 13.69 -13.59 -3.69
CA PHE A 135 13.43 -12.72 -4.85
C PHE A 135 14.64 -11.98 -5.40
N SER A 136 15.77 -11.98 -4.70
CA SER A 136 16.99 -11.26 -5.10
C SER A 136 16.70 -9.81 -5.50
N CYS A 137 15.91 -9.11 -4.68
CA CYS A 137 15.52 -7.71 -4.85
C CYS A 137 16.69 -6.76 -4.63
N TRP A 138 16.63 -5.58 -5.25
CA TRP A 138 17.55 -4.46 -5.02
C TRP A 138 16.84 -3.11 -5.13
N ILE A 139 17.48 -2.04 -4.65
CA ILE A 139 16.97 -0.67 -4.79
C ILE A 139 17.28 -0.17 -6.20
N ILE A 140 16.26 0.33 -6.88
CA ILE A 140 16.38 1.11 -8.10
C ILE A 140 16.06 2.58 -7.82
N ASN A 141 16.59 3.46 -8.67
CA ASN A 141 16.20 4.86 -8.68
C ASN A 141 15.27 5.09 -9.87
N ASP A 142 14.00 5.33 -9.58
CA ASP A 142 12.98 5.61 -10.58
C ASP A 142 12.56 7.07 -10.47
N HIS A 143 12.86 7.86 -11.50
CA HIS A 143 12.59 9.31 -11.53
C HIS A 143 13.12 10.09 -10.30
N GLY A 144 14.29 9.73 -9.78
CA GLY A 144 14.88 10.39 -8.61
C GLY A 144 14.29 9.92 -7.28
N GLN A 145 13.50 8.84 -7.27
CA GLN A 145 12.86 8.27 -6.09
C GLN A 145 13.31 6.81 -5.92
N PRO A 146 13.70 6.38 -4.70
CA PRO A 146 14.07 4.99 -4.47
C PRO A 146 12.84 4.08 -4.47
N SER A 147 12.96 2.96 -5.15
CA SER A 147 11.96 1.89 -5.23
C SER A 147 12.64 0.53 -5.08
N ILE A 148 11.95 -0.45 -4.51
CA ILE A 148 12.44 -1.83 -4.45
C ILE A 148 12.04 -2.55 -5.73
N PHE A 149 12.98 -3.16 -6.43
CA PHE A 149 12.73 -3.89 -7.65
C PHE A 149 12.78 -5.41 -7.44
N ILE A 150 11.76 -6.09 -7.95
CA ILE A 150 11.66 -7.55 -8.04
C ILE A 150 11.92 -7.94 -9.51
N PRO A 151 13.01 -8.67 -9.81
CA PRO A 151 13.42 -8.95 -11.17
C PRO A 151 12.50 -9.94 -11.89
N ARG A 152 12.53 -9.89 -13.23
CA ARG A 152 11.77 -10.78 -14.12
C ARG A 152 11.96 -12.27 -13.79
N VAL A 153 13.19 -12.67 -13.43
CA VAL A 153 13.50 -14.08 -13.11
C VAL A 153 12.64 -14.61 -11.95
N ASN A 154 12.16 -13.72 -11.08
CA ASN A 154 11.30 -14.06 -9.95
C ASN A 154 9.80 -13.83 -10.24
N LEU A 155 9.43 -13.31 -11.43
CA LEU A 155 8.07 -12.90 -11.73
C LEU A 155 7.07 -14.06 -11.67
N ARG A 156 7.44 -15.23 -12.21
CA ARG A 156 6.57 -16.43 -12.13
C ARG A 156 6.31 -16.83 -10.68
N LYS A 157 7.37 -16.92 -9.87
CA LYS A 157 7.27 -17.23 -8.44
C LYS A 157 6.45 -16.19 -7.69
N LEU A 158 6.62 -14.91 -8.01
CA LEU A 158 5.85 -13.82 -7.46
C LEU A 158 4.35 -14.01 -7.78
N GLN A 159 4.01 -14.22 -9.05
CA GLN A 159 2.63 -14.42 -9.51
C GLN A 159 1.98 -15.61 -8.79
N GLU A 160 2.64 -16.79 -8.76
CA GLU A 160 2.14 -17.98 -8.05
C GLU A 160 1.85 -17.68 -6.57
N LEU A 161 2.67 -16.84 -5.94
CA LEU A 161 2.55 -16.47 -4.53
C LEU A 161 1.41 -15.47 -4.25
N VAL A 162 1.22 -14.46 -5.11
CA VAL A 162 0.35 -13.32 -4.81
C VAL A 162 -0.98 -13.32 -5.56
N VAL A 163 -1.10 -14.02 -6.70
CA VAL A 163 -2.34 -14.04 -7.51
C VAL A 163 -3.58 -14.43 -6.70
N PRO A 164 -3.54 -15.43 -5.79
CA PRO A 164 -4.71 -15.78 -4.97
C PRO A 164 -5.21 -14.64 -4.05
N HIS A 165 -4.39 -13.60 -3.85
CA HIS A 165 -4.64 -12.51 -2.90
C HIS A 165 -4.75 -11.14 -3.59
N ILE A 166 -4.58 -11.07 -4.92
CA ILE A 166 -4.70 -9.83 -5.70
C ILE A 166 -6.08 -9.76 -6.36
N HIS A 167 -6.72 -8.59 -6.27
CA HIS A 167 -7.96 -8.35 -6.97
C HIS A 167 -7.74 -8.38 -8.49
N THR A 168 -8.66 -9.02 -9.24
CA THR A 168 -8.52 -9.28 -10.68
C THR A 168 -8.21 -8.02 -11.50
N SER A 169 -8.81 -6.87 -11.15
CA SER A 169 -8.55 -5.58 -11.83
C SER A 169 -7.15 -5.02 -11.63
N LEU A 170 -6.35 -5.57 -10.70
CA LEU A 170 -4.99 -5.14 -10.37
C LEU A 170 -3.92 -6.15 -10.82
N LEU A 171 -4.32 -7.26 -11.46
CA LEU A 171 -3.40 -8.27 -12.00
C LEU A 171 -2.42 -7.69 -13.03
N TYR A 172 -2.82 -6.62 -13.71
CA TYR A 172 -1.90 -5.90 -14.60
C TYR A 172 -0.64 -5.44 -13.85
N LYS A 173 -0.66 -5.12 -12.55
CA LYS A 173 0.56 -4.69 -11.84
C LYS A 173 1.66 -5.77 -11.79
N ILE A 174 1.31 -7.03 -12.02
CA ILE A 174 2.22 -8.18 -12.02
C ILE A 174 2.32 -8.87 -13.39
N HIS A 175 2.07 -8.14 -14.49
CA HIS A 175 2.16 -8.65 -15.87
C HIS A 175 1.19 -9.78 -16.21
N LEU A 176 -0.03 -9.72 -15.68
CA LEU A 176 -1.16 -10.56 -16.05
C LEU A 176 -2.32 -9.74 -16.62
#